data_AF-A0A0P1GHA0-F1
#
_entry.id   AF-A0A0P1GHA0-F1
#
_cell.length_a   1.000
_cell.length_b   1.000
_cell.length_c   1.000
_cell.angle_alpha   90.00
_cell.angle_beta   90.00
_cell.angle_gamma   90.00
#
_symmetry.space_group_name_H-M   'P 1'
#
loop_
_entity.id
_entity.type
_entity.pdbx_description
1 polymer ?
#
loop_
_entity_poly.entity_id
_entity_poly.type
_entity_poly.pdbx_seq_one_letter_code
_entity_poly.pdbx_strand_id
1 'polypeptide(L)'
;MIYQEEDYRAVNAREGKALFIPGKTDEQMKSEYEQREAKANTPLTVELTMTNREADRLCDALDEVLYTYKRAATLFDFMYEALASGYFGADHPGILALCEVSGKAFSAAAEGDGDFVERMNRDFKLEVIAKQREQEQAA
;
A
#
# COMPACT_ATOMS: atom_id res chain seq x y z
N MET A 1 48.52 29.92 -0.92
CA MET A 1 47.09 29.59 -0.73
C MET A 1 46.59 29.03 -2.05
N ILE A 2 46.47 27.71 -2.14
CA ILE A 2 45.89 27.04 -3.32
C ILE A 2 44.39 27.00 -3.03
N TYR A 3 43.61 27.77 -3.77
CA TYR A 3 42.16 27.66 -3.76
C TYR A 3 41.81 26.27 -4.28
N GLN A 4 41.28 25.40 -3.42
CA GLN A 4 40.57 24.22 -3.90
C GLN A 4 39.28 24.73 -4.54
N GLU A 5 39.27 24.82 -5.87
CA GLU A 5 38.05 25.01 -6.64
C GLU A 5 37.08 23.90 -6.20
N GLU A 6 35.97 24.29 -5.57
CA GLU A 6 34.89 23.36 -5.28
C GLU A 6 34.47 22.67 -6.57
N ASP A 7 34.54 21.34 -6.57
CA ASP A 7 34.20 20.50 -7.70
C ASP A 7 32.80 20.87 -8.20
N TYR A 8 32.71 21.35 -9.44
CA TYR A 8 31.49 21.90 -10.05
C TYR A 8 30.28 20.93 -9.97
N ARG A 9 30.55 19.63 -9.81
CA ARG A 9 29.57 18.57 -9.65
C ARG A 9 28.85 18.62 -8.29
N ALA A 10 29.55 18.99 -7.23
CA ALA A 10 28.97 19.15 -5.89
C ALA A 10 28.01 20.34 -5.83
N VAL A 11 28.31 21.42 -6.56
CA VAL A 11 27.45 22.62 -6.65
C VAL A 11 26.14 22.29 -7.37
N ASN A 12 26.20 21.59 -8.51
CA ASN A 12 25.01 21.22 -9.29
C ASN A 12 24.09 20.22 -8.56
N ALA A 13 24.64 19.35 -7.71
CA ALA A 13 23.85 18.43 -6.91
C ALA A 13 23.19 19.09 -5.70
N ARG A 14 23.86 20.07 -5.08
CA ARG A 14 23.24 20.90 -4.04
C ARG A 14 22.05 21.71 -4.57
N GLU A 15 22.10 22.11 -5.84
CA GLU A 15 20.99 22.77 -6.54
C GLU A 15 19.90 21.81 -7.05
N GLY A 16 20.00 20.51 -6.77
CA GLY A 16 19.00 19.51 -7.17
C GLY A 16 18.96 19.23 -8.68
N LYS A 17 19.94 19.72 -9.44
CA LYS A 17 20.02 19.54 -10.90
C LYS A 17 20.76 18.26 -11.31
N ALA A 18 21.45 17.61 -10.38
CA ALA A 18 22.18 16.36 -10.61
C ALA A 18 22.20 15.48 -9.35
N LEU A 19 22.19 14.15 -9.54
CA LEU A 19 22.50 13.20 -8.48
C LEU A 19 24.03 13.03 -8.41
N PHE A 20 24.69 13.67 -7.43
CA PHE A 20 26.12 13.49 -7.16
C PHE A 20 26.31 12.75 -5.85
N ILE A 21 26.93 11.58 -5.91
CA ILE A 21 27.44 10.87 -4.72
C ILE A 21 28.97 11.02 -4.76
N PRO A 22 29.58 11.68 -3.77
CA PRO A 22 31.03 11.87 -3.72
C PRO A 22 31.76 10.53 -3.88
N GLY A 23 32.68 10.45 -4.86
CA GLY A 23 33.48 9.26 -5.14
C GLY A 23 32.92 8.30 -6.20
N LYS A 24 31.76 8.57 -6.82
CA LYS A 24 31.23 7.80 -7.96
C LYS A 24 31.20 8.65 -9.24
N THR A 25 31.55 8.05 -10.37
CA THR A 25 31.43 8.70 -11.69
C THR A 25 29.98 8.68 -12.18
N ASP A 26 29.63 9.58 -13.10
CA ASP A 26 28.29 9.63 -13.71
C ASP A 26 27.89 8.30 -14.38
N GLU A 27 28.87 7.59 -14.96
CA GLU A 27 28.70 6.26 -15.54
C GLU A 27 28.44 5.18 -14.48
N GLN A 28 29.09 5.26 -13.31
CA GLN A 28 28.83 4.37 -12.18
C GLN A 28 27.43 4.61 -11.59
N MET A 29 27.00 5.87 -11.52
CA MET A 29 25.65 6.22 -11.08
C MET A 29 24.58 5.73 -12.05
N LYS A 30 24.79 5.92 -13.36
CA LYS A 30 23.85 5.47 -14.39
C LYS A 30 23.76 3.95 -14.43
N SER A 31 24.88 3.25 -14.36
CA SER A 31 24.90 1.77 -14.32
C SER A 31 24.29 1.22 -13.03
N GLU A 32 24.50 1.85 -11.86
CA GLU A 32 23.80 1.44 -10.63
C GLU A 32 22.29 1.67 -10.71
N TYR A 33 21.85 2.77 -11.34
CA TYR A 33 20.43 3.04 -11.55
C TYR A 33 19.81 2.01 -12.50
N GLU A 34 20.45 1.76 -13.64
CA GLU A 34 20.03 0.74 -14.60
C GLU A 34 20.02 -0.66 -13.98
N GLN A 35 20.99 -0.99 -13.12
CA GLN A 35 21.01 -2.25 -12.37
C GLN A 35 19.90 -2.33 -11.32
N ARG A 36 19.56 -1.23 -10.64
CA ARG A 36 18.45 -1.18 -9.69
C ARG A 36 17.11 -1.30 -10.39
N GLU A 37 16.91 -0.60 -11.50
CA GLU A 37 15.71 -0.73 -12.32
C GLU A 37 15.60 -2.13 -12.92
N ALA A 38 16.69 -2.69 -13.44
CA ALA A 38 16.71 -4.05 -13.96
C ALA A 38 16.34 -5.06 -12.86
N LYS A 39 16.89 -4.92 -11.65
CA LYS A 39 16.54 -5.76 -10.49
C LYS A 39 15.09 -5.57 -10.05
N ALA A 40 14.58 -4.33 -10.01
CA ALA A 40 13.20 -4.04 -9.64
C ALA A 40 12.18 -4.60 -10.65
N ASN A 41 12.58 -4.68 -11.92
CA ASN A 41 11.75 -5.21 -13.01
C ASN A 41 11.94 -6.72 -13.23
N THR A 42 12.83 -7.38 -12.49
CA THR A 42 12.95 -8.84 -12.54
C THR A 42 11.67 -9.47 -11.98
N PRO A 43 11.00 -10.36 -12.73
CA PRO A 43 9.82 -11.04 -12.23
C PRO A 43 10.12 -11.84 -10.96
N LEU A 44 9.35 -11.59 -9.90
CA LEU A 44 9.38 -12.34 -8.66
C LEU A 44 8.17 -13.26 -8.61
N THR A 45 8.41 -14.57 -8.55
CA THR A 45 7.34 -15.56 -8.34
C THR A 45 7.30 -15.94 -6.86
N VAL A 46 6.13 -15.79 -6.25
CA VAL A 46 5.88 -16.10 -4.84
C VAL A 46 4.69 -17.04 -4.78
N GLU A 47 4.85 -18.16 -4.09
CA GLU A 47 3.81 -19.17 -3.92
C GLU A 47 3.36 -19.17 -2.45
N LEU A 48 2.06 -18.98 -2.20
CA LEU A 48 1.49 -19.13 -0.87
C LEU A 48 0.91 -20.54 -0.74
N THR A 49 1.44 -21.34 0.18
CA THR A 49 0.88 -22.66 0.48
C THR A 49 -0.25 -22.52 1.49
N MET A 50 -1.44 -23.00 1.14
CA MET A 50 -2.60 -22.99 2.02
C MET A 50 -3.47 -24.22 1.81
N THR A 51 -4.36 -24.51 2.75
CA THR A 51 -5.36 -25.57 2.58
C THR A 51 -6.48 -25.13 1.63
N ASN A 52 -7.18 -26.08 1.00
CA ASN A 52 -8.34 -25.76 0.15
C ASN A 52 -9.38 -24.91 0.89
N ARG A 53 -9.61 -25.20 2.18
CA ARG A 53 -10.52 -24.42 3.02
C ARG A 53 -10.08 -22.97 3.21
N GLU A 54 -8.78 -22.72 3.31
CA GLU A 54 -8.24 -21.36 3.41
C GLU A 54 -8.33 -20.63 2.08
N ALA A 55 -8.13 -21.34 0.96
CA ALA A 55 -8.32 -20.77 -0.37
C ALA A 55 -9.79 -20.37 -0.60
N ASP A 56 -10.74 -21.25 -0.28
CA ASP A 56 -12.18 -20.96 -0.39
C ASP A 56 -12.54 -19.73 0.47
N ARG A 57 -12.09 -19.71 1.73
CA ARG A 57 -12.32 -18.57 2.63
C ARG A 57 -11.71 -17.27 2.13
N LEU A 58 -10.54 -17.33 1.48
CA LEU A 58 -9.92 -16.14 0.89
C LEU A 58 -10.76 -15.60 -0.27
N CYS A 59 -11.28 -16.48 -1.13
CA CYS A 59 -12.18 -16.08 -2.21
C CYS A 59 -13.46 -15.43 -1.65
N ASP A 60 -14.10 -16.06 -0.66
CA ASP A 60 -15.29 -15.52 -0.01
C ASP A 60 -15.01 -14.14 0.62
N ALA A 61 -13.89 -14.01 1.34
CA ALA A 61 -13.49 -12.76 1.96
C ALA A 61 -13.24 -11.64 0.94
N LEU A 62 -12.63 -11.96 -0.22
CA LEU A 62 -12.39 -10.98 -1.29
C LEU A 62 -13.70 -10.49 -1.93
N ASP A 63 -14.67 -11.39 -2.12
CA ASP A 63 -16.00 -11.01 -2.60
C ASP A 63 -16.70 -10.09 -1.58
N GLU A 64 -16.62 -10.43 -0.28
CA GLU A 64 -17.24 -9.66 0.80
C GLU A 64 -16.64 -8.25 0.94
N VAL A 65 -15.35 -8.07 0.64
CA VAL A 65 -14.72 -6.73 0.60
C VAL A 65 -15.43 -5.84 -0.41
N LEU A 66 -15.69 -6.32 -1.63
CA LEU A 66 -16.39 -5.54 -2.65
C LEU A 66 -17.82 -5.20 -2.19
N TYR A 67 -18.52 -6.15 -1.57
CA TYR A 67 -19.85 -5.92 -1.03
C TYR A 67 -19.84 -4.85 0.07
N THR A 68 -18.89 -4.95 1.02
CA THR A 68 -18.72 -4.02 2.12
C THR A 68 -18.47 -2.59 1.62
N TYR A 69 -17.58 -2.41 0.64
CA TYR A 69 -17.32 -1.09 0.05
C TYR A 69 -18.53 -0.50 -0.66
N LYS A 70 -19.30 -1.30 -1.43
CA LYS A 70 -20.54 -0.82 -2.08
C LYS A 70 -21.59 -0.38 -1.07
N ARG A 71 -21.75 -1.14 0.02
CA ARG A 71 -22.67 -0.79 1.11
C ARG A 71 -22.23 0.48 1.83
N ALA A 72 -20.93 0.64 2.07
CA ALA A 72 -20.37 1.86 2.64
C ALA A 72 -20.64 3.08 1.76
N ALA A 73 -20.38 3.00 0.46
CA ALA A 73 -20.66 4.07 -0.48
C ALA A 73 -22.15 4.47 -0.45
N THR A 74 -23.05 3.48 -0.56
CA THR A 74 -24.51 3.71 -0.52
C THR A 74 -24.95 4.41 0.77
N LEU A 75 -24.39 4.00 1.91
CA LEU A 75 -24.67 4.62 3.20
C LEU A 75 -24.20 6.07 3.26
N PHE A 76 -22.97 6.36 2.80
CA PHE A 76 -22.44 7.72 2.79
C PHE A 76 -23.23 8.63 1.85
N ASP A 77 -23.62 8.13 0.68
CA ASP A 77 -24.49 8.86 -0.25
C ASP A 77 -25.84 9.19 0.41
N PHE A 78 -26.47 8.21 1.07
CA PHE A 78 -27.71 8.44 1.80
C PHE A 78 -27.55 9.49 2.91
N MET A 79 -26.49 9.40 3.71
CA MET A 79 -26.23 10.38 4.78
C MET A 79 -25.99 11.79 4.20
N TYR A 80 -25.27 11.89 3.08
CA TYR A 80 -25.04 13.15 2.39
C TYR A 80 -26.35 13.76 1.87
N GLU A 81 -27.17 12.99 1.16
CA GLU A 81 -28.45 13.48 0.64
C GLU A 81 -29.40 13.90 1.76
N ALA A 82 -29.44 13.14 2.85
CA ALA A 82 -30.30 13.45 4.00
C ALA A 82 -29.84 14.73 4.74
N LEU A 83 -28.53 14.98 4.80
CA LEU A 83 -27.98 16.25 5.32
C LEU A 83 -28.26 17.42 4.36
N ALA A 84 -27.99 17.23 3.07
CA ALA A 84 -28.12 18.28 2.06
C ALA A 84 -29.59 18.72 1.84
N SER A 85 -30.54 17.78 1.95
CA SER A 85 -31.97 18.06 1.87
C SER A 85 -32.55 18.68 3.14
N GLY A 86 -31.77 18.80 4.22
CA GLY A 86 -32.25 19.25 5.53
C GLY A 86 -33.16 18.24 6.24
N TYR A 87 -33.22 17.00 5.74
CA TYR A 87 -33.99 15.91 6.35
C TYR A 87 -33.50 15.61 7.77
N PHE A 88 -32.19 15.74 7.99
CA PHE A 88 -31.59 15.69 9.30
C PHE A 88 -31.06 17.08 9.71
N GLY A 89 -31.54 17.59 10.85
CA GLY A 89 -30.92 18.71 11.53
C GLY A 89 -29.58 18.32 12.19
N ALA A 90 -28.81 19.32 12.63
CA ALA A 90 -27.47 19.13 13.20
C ALA A 90 -27.43 18.16 14.40
N ASP A 91 -28.52 18.08 15.17
CA ASP A 91 -28.65 17.21 16.35
C ASP A 91 -29.63 16.05 16.14
N HIS A 92 -29.91 15.67 14.88
CA HIS A 92 -30.91 14.64 14.62
C HIS A 92 -30.40 13.26 15.08
N PRO A 93 -31.06 12.61 16.06
CA PRO A 93 -30.59 11.34 16.64
C PRO A 93 -30.49 10.21 15.61
N GLY A 94 -31.22 10.32 14.49
CA GLY A 94 -31.13 9.39 13.36
C GLY A 94 -29.75 9.32 12.70
N ILE A 95 -28.99 10.42 12.62
CA ILE A 95 -27.62 10.37 12.06
C ILE A 95 -26.70 9.59 13.00
N LEU A 96 -26.79 9.86 14.31
CA LEU A 96 -25.98 9.16 15.31
C LEU A 96 -26.28 7.65 15.31
N ALA A 97 -27.57 7.28 15.22
CA ALA A 97 -27.98 5.89 15.12
C ALA A 97 -27.47 5.22 13.84
N LEU A 98 -27.50 5.91 12.69
CA LEU A 98 -26.95 5.40 11.43
C LEU A 98 -25.43 5.17 11.54
N CYS A 99 -24.69 6.13 12.11
CA CYS A 99 -23.27 5.99 12.36
C CYS A 99 -22.97 4.81 13.30
N GLU A 100 -23.75 4.62 14.37
CA GLU A 100 -23.57 3.51 15.31
C GLU A 100 -23.81 2.15 14.65
N VAL A 101 -24.92 1.98 13.94
CA VAL A 101 -25.26 0.71 13.26
C VAL A 101 -24.24 0.39 12.18
N SER A 102 -23.79 1.40 11.43
CA SER A 102 -22.80 1.23 10.38
C SER A 102 -21.42 0.91 10.95
N GLY A 103 -21.04 1.56 12.05
CA GLY A 103 -19.81 1.23 12.78
C GLY A 103 -19.81 -0.23 13.23
N LYS A 104 -20.90 -0.71 13.83
CA LYS A 104 -21.04 -2.13 14.21
C LYS A 104 -20.94 -3.07 13.01
N ALA A 105 -21.57 -2.74 11.89
CA ALA A 105 -21.51 -3.56 10.67
C ALA A 105 -20.09 -3.64 10.10
N PHE A 106 -19.37 -2.53 10.01
CA PHE A 106 -17.98 -2.52 9.54
C PHE A 106 -17.02 -3.20 10.52
N SER A 107 -17.21 -3.02 11.83
CA SER A 107 -16.43 -3.72 12.84
C SER A 107 -16.62 -5.23 12.74
N ALA A 108 -17.86 -5.71 12.57
CA ALA A 108 -18.12 -7.14 12.39
C ALA A 108 -17.47 -7.70 11.11
N ALA A 109 -17.50 -6.95 10.01
CA ALA A 109 -16.82 -7.33 8.78
C ALA A 109 -15.28 -7.37 8.96
N ALA A 110 -14.72 -6.41 9.70
CA ALA A 110 -13.29 -6.36 9.99
C ALA A 110 -12.82 -7.52 10.90
N GLU A 111 -13.54 -7.80 11.98
CA GLU A 111 -13.21 -8.86 12.95
C GLU A 111 -13.37 -10.28 12.36
N GLY A 112 -14.23 -10.46 11.35
CA GLY A 112 -14.45 -11.75 10.71
C GLY A 112 -13.42 -12.06 9.63
N ASP A 113 -13.62 -11.44 8.46
CA ASP A 113 -12.83 -11.74 7.26
C ASP A 113 -11.64 -10.80 7.10
N GLY A 114 -11.71 -9.59 7.66
CA GLY A 114 -10.59 -8.64 7.70
C GLY A 114 -9.35 -9.23 8.37
N ASP A 115 -9.50 -9.81 9.57
CA ASP A 115 -8.40 -10.47 10.31
C ASP A 115 -7.75 -11.61 9.51
N PHE A 116 -8.58 -12.40 8.81
CA PHE A 116 -8.10 -13.51 8.00
C PHE A 116 -7.28 -13.01 6.80
N VAL A 117 -7.80 -12.01 6.07
CA VAL A 117 -7.11 -11.39 4.94
C VAL A 117 -5.83 -10.68 5.39
N GLU A 118 -5.84 -10.00 6.53
CA GLU A 118 -4.65 -9.35 7.09
C GLU A 118 -3.54 -10.36 7.40
N ARG A 119 -3.90 -11.50 8.01
CA ARG A 119 -2.97 -12.60 8.26
C ARG A 119 -2.38 -13.12 6.94
N MET A 120 -3.20 -13.39 5.93
CA MET A 120 -2.73 -13.88 4.63
C MET A 120 -1.81 -12.87 3.92
N ASN A 121 -2.13 -11.58 4.00
CA ASN A 121 -1.27 -10.52 3.48
C ASN A 121 0.09 -10.48 4.18
N ARG A 122 0.13 -10.67 5.50
CA ARG A 122 1.39 -10.76 6.25
C ARG A 122 2.22 -11.96 5.79
N ASP A 123 1.59 -13.13 5.67
CA ASP A 123 2.30 -14.36 5.27
C ASP A 123 2.85 -14.22 3.84
N PHE A 124 2.07 -13.63 2.92
CA PHE A 124 2.53 -13.30 1.57
C PHE A 124 3.73 -12.35 1.57
N LYS A 125 3.71 -11.29 2.39
CA LYS A 125 4.84 -10.35 2.49
C LYS A 125 6.11 -11.02 3.01
N LEU A 126 5.99 -11.95 3.95
CA LEU A 126 7.14 -12.70 4.46
C LEU A 126 7.75 -13.57 3.36
N GLU A 127 6.92 -14.24 2.55
CA GLU A 127 7.40 -15.03 1.41
C GLU A 127 8.05 -14.17 0.33
N VAL A 128 7.50 -12.99 0.03
CA VAL A 128 8.12 -12.00 -0.88
C VAL A 128 9.54 -11.64 -0.39
N ILE A 129 9.69 -11.33 0.90
CA ILE A 129 10.98 -10.96 1.49
C ILE A 129 11.95 -12.14 1.44
N ALA A 130 11.48 -13.35 1.73
CA ALA A 130 12.30 -14.56 1.66
C ALA A 130 12.81 -14.79 0.24
N LYS A 131 11.93 -14.71 -0.77
CA LYS A 131 12.28 -14.89 -2.18
C LYS A 131 13.23 -13.82 -2.71
N GLN A 132 13.05 -12.56 -2.30
CA GLN A 132 14.00 -11.49 -2.65
C GLN A 132 15.40 -11.77 -2.10
N ARG A 133 15.51 -12.23 -0.86
CA ARG A 133 16.79 -12.60 -0.25
C ARG A 133 17.46 -13.79 -0.95
N GLU A 134 16.69 -14.80 -1.36
CA GLU A 134 17.21 -15.92 -2.15
C GLU A 134 17.79 -15.45 -3.49
N GLN A 135 17.08 -14.55 -4.20
CA GLN A 135 17.57 -13.98 -5.46
C GLN A 135 18.82 -13.12 -5.27
N GLU A 136 18.92 -12.37 -4.17
CA GLU A 136 20.10 -11.58 -3.82
C GLU A 136 21.32 -12.44 -3.48
N GLN A 137 21.12 -13.63 -2.91
CA GLN A 137 22.21 -14.57 -2.58
C GLN A 137 22.66 -15.42 -3.78
N ALA A 138 21.80 -15.57 -4.79
CA ALA A 138 22.09 -16.33 -6.01
C ALA A 138 22.72 -15.50 -7.13
N ALA A 139 22.77 -14.17 -6.99
CA ALA A 139 23.33 -13.20 -7.94
C ALA A 139 24.73 -12.74 -7.54
#